data_AF-A0A816G199-F1
#
_entry.id   AF-A0A816G199-F1
#
_cell.length_a   1.000
_cell.length_b   1.000
_cell.length_c   1.000
_cell.angle_alpha   90.00
_cell.angle_beta   90.00
_cell.angle_gamma   90.00
#
_symmetry.space_group_name_H-M   'P 1'
#
loop_
_entity.id
_entity.type
_entity.pdbx_description
1 polymer ?
#
loop_
_entity_poly.entity_id
_entity_poly.type
_entity_poly.pdbx_seq_one_letter_code
_entity_poly.pdbx_strand_id
1 'polypeptide(L)'
;YRESPQTIDLSYNYLKVVYLYGQTAYNLNLSSNYQLTLDNNIQLNLSQLKYIDLSNINFRSFENVNLFHNITTNRILILNNNHLDMKILNWNVFHPMSKYLTYLSLLGLLHYYY
;
A
#
# COMPACT_ATOMS: atom_id res chain seq x y z
N TYR A 1 -26.29 -3.73 -14.41
CA TYR A 1 -24.84 -3.51 -14.25
C TYR A 1 -24.63 -2.79 -12.93
N ARG A 2 -24.27 -3.51 -11.85
CA ARG A 2 -23.86 -2.85 -10.61
C ARG A 2 -22.43 -2.39 -10.83
N GLU A 3 -22.22 -1.09 -10.96
CA GLU A 3 -20.89 -0.50 -10.92
C GLU A 3 -20.31 -0.87 -9.55
N SER A 4 -19.37 -1.81 -9.54
CA SER A 4 -18.55 -2.02 -8.35
C SER A 4 -17.89 -0.70 -7.96
N PRO A 5 -17.68 -0.46 -6.66
CA PRO A 5 -17.12 0.80 -6.21
C PRO A 5 -15.75 1.03 -6.87
N GLN A 6 -15.64 2.12 -7.62
CA GLN A 6 -14.37 2.57 -8.19
C GLN A 6 -13.33 2.87 -7.09
N THR A 7 -13.80 3.15 -5.87
CA THR A 7 -13.01 3.42 -4.69
C THR A 7 -13.46 2.51 -3.54
N ILE A 8 -12.55 1.73 -2.99
CA ILE A 8 -12.75 1.02 -1.73
C ILE A 8 -12.09 1.86 -0.63
N ASP A 9 -12.88 2.36 0.32
CA ASP A 9 -12.36 3.06 1.49
C ASP A 9 -12.55 2.20 2.74
N LEU A 10 -11.45 1.81 3.35
CA LEU A 10 -11.37 1.07 4.60
C LEU A 10 -10.51 1.81 5.63
N SER A 11 -10.33 3.12 5.47
CA SER A 11 -9.55 3.94 6.39
C SER A 11 -10.21 4.02 7.77
N TYR A 12 -9.41 4.21 8.82
CA TYR A 12 -9.88 4.37 10.21
C TYR A 12 -10.67 3.18 10.80
N ASN A 13 -10.38 1.94 10.37
CA ASN A 13 -11.12 0.74 10.79
C ASN A 13 -10.35 -0.16 11.77
N TYR A 14 -9.16 0.24 12.25
CA TYR A 14 -8.29 -0.58 13.12
C TYR A 14 -7.99 -1.98 12.54
N LEU A 15 -7.92 -2.07 11.22
CA LEU A 15 -7.69 -3.34 10.54
C LEU A 15 -6.32 -3.89 10.88
N LYS A 16 -6.27 -5.21 11.09
CA LYS A 16 -5.01 -5.97 11.23
C LYS A 16 -4.66 -6.75 9.98
N VAL A 17 -5.68 -7.15 9.21
CA VAL A 17 -5.55 -8.01 8.04
C VAL A 17 -6.56 -7.57 6.98
N VAL A 18 -6.14 -7.56 5.72
CA VAL A 18 -6.95 -7.17 4.56
C VAL A 18 -6.74 -8.18 3.43
N TYR A 19 -7.84 -8.81 3.01
CA TYR A 19 -7.89 -9.65 1.81
C TYR A 19 -8.89 -9.06 0.84
N LEU A 20 -8.43 -8.54 -0.30
CA LEU A 20 -9.30 -7.97 -1.32
C LEU A 20 -9.02 -8.60 -2.68
N TYR A 21 -10.07 -9.17 -3.28
CA TYR A 21 -10.03 -9.79 -4.59
C TYR A 21 -11.14 -9.20 -5.46
N GLY A 22 -10.81 -8.87 -6.70
CA GLY A 22 -11.81 -8.39 -7.65
C GLY A 22 -11.22 -7.51 -8.76
N GLN A 23 -11.99 -7.33 -9.84
CA GLN A 23 -11.48 -6.69 -11.05
C GLN A 23 -11.78 -5.19 -11.18
N THR A 24 -12.41 -4.55 -10.18
CA THR A 24 -13.16 -3.30 -10.41
C THR A 24 -12.77 -2.12 -9.52
N ALA A 25 -11.85 -2.30 -8.57
CA ALA A 25 -11.37 -1.19 -7.75
C ALA A 25 -10.24 -0.44 -8.46
N TYR A 26 -10.40 0.87 -8.65
CA TYR A 26 -9.34 1.77 -9.15
C TYR A 26 -8.56 2.42 -8.02
N ASN A 27 -9.23 2.70 -6.91
CA ASN A 27 -8.66 3.37 -5.75
C ASN A 27 -8.90 2.53 -4.50
N LEU A 28 -7.89 2.43 -3.65
CA LEU A 28 -7.97 1.77 -2.36
C LEU A 28 -7.38 2.68 -1.29
N ASN A 29 -8.19 3.03 -0.29
CA ASN A 29 -7.74 3.76 0.88
C ASN A 29 -7.70 2.80 2.08
N LEU A 30 -6.51 2.49 2.58
CA LEU A 30 -6.28 1.72 3.81
C LEU A 30 -5.66 2.59 4.91
N SER A 31 -5.65 3.91 4.75
CA SER A 31 -4.96 4.80 5.66
C SER A 31 -5.51 4.74 7.09
N SER A 32 -4.69 5.12 8.06
CA SER A 32 -5.09 5.22 9.48
C SER A 32 -5.58 3.90 10.07
N ASN A 33 -5.00 2.78 9.59
CA ASN A 33 -5.13 1.47 10.21
C ASN A 33 -3.81 1.14 10.94
N TYR A 34 -3.58 1.76 12.09
CA TYR A 34 -2.31 1.70 12.84
C TYR A 34 -1.87 0.30 13.29
N GLN A 35 -2.76 -0.69 13.23
CA GLN A 35 -2.42 -2.09 13.55
C GLN A 35 -2.10 -2.92 12.29
N LEU A 36 -2.32 -2.35 11.11
CA LEU A 36 -2.04 -2.97 9.82
C LEU A 36 -0.56 -2.88 9.51
N THR A 37 0.02 -3.97 9.05
CA THR A 37 1.40 -4.05 8.56
C THR A 37 1.40 -4.61 7.13
N LEU A 38 2.44 -4.35 6.34
CA LEU A 38 2.53 -4.92 4.99
C LEU A 38 3.04 -6.37 4.98
N ASP A 39 3.56 -6.85 6.11
CA ASP A 39 4.20 -8.15 6.28
C ASP A 39 3.14 -9.26 6.35
N ASN A 40 2.66 -9.71 5.18
CA ASN A 40 1.67 -10.79 4.97
C ASN A 40 0.23 -10.51 5.43
N ASN A 41 -0.04 -9.35 6.02
CA ASN A 41 -1.37 -8.97 6.47
C ASN A 41 -2.22 -8.30 5.38
N ILE A 42 -1.64 -7.96 4.24
CA ILE A 42 -2.37 -7.39 3.10
C ILE A 42 -2.15 -8.28 1.88
N GLN A 43 -3.24 -8.84 1.37
CA GLN A 43 -3.26 -9.54 0.10
C GLN A 43 -4.30 -8.89 -0.81
N LEU A 44 -3.80 -8.22 -1.85
CA LEU A 44 -4.62 -7.59 -2.88
C LEU A 44 -4.47 -8.35 -4.18
N ASN A 45 -5.59 -8.61 -4.85
CA ASN A 45 -5.63 -8.99 -6.25
C ASN A 45 -6.65 -8.09 -6.96
N LEU A 46 -6.18 -6.89 -7.30
CA LEU A 46 -6.97 -5.81 -7.87
C LEU A 46 -6.28 -5.32 -9.16
N SER A 47 -6.54 -6.01 -10.27
CA SER A 47 -5.83 -5.81 -11.54
C SER A 47 -6.00 -4.44 -12.20
N GLN A 48 -6.93 -3.62 -11.71
CA GLN A 48 -7.20 -2.27 -12.19
C GLN A 48 -6.80 -1.18 -11.19
N LEU A 49 -6.14 -1.54 -10.09
CA LEU A 49 -5.77 -0.60 -9.06
C LEU A 49 -4.76 0.42 -9.61
N LYS A 50 -5.09 1.70 -9.49
CA LYS A 50 -4.31 2.86 -9.94
C LYS A 50 -3.81 3.70 -8.77
N TYR A 51 -4.57 3.74 -7.68
CA TYR A 51 -4.26 4.53 -6.50
C TYR A 51 -4.34 3.64 -5.25
N ILE A 52 -3.34 3.76 -4.39
CA ILE A 52 -3.38 3.15 -3.07
C ILE A 52 -2.83 4.13 -2.02
N ASP A 53 -3.59 4.30 -0.95
CA ASP A 53 -3.16 5.02 0.25
C ASP A 53 -2.93 4.04 1.40
N LEU A 54 -1.68 3.96 1.85
CA LEU A 54 -1.19 3.16 2.96
C LEU A 54 -0.59 4.09 4.04
N SER A 55 -1.09 5.32 4.16
CA SER A 55 -0.60 6.28 5.15
C SER A 55 -0.99 5.89 6.57
N ASN A 56 -0.14 6.21 7.56
CA ASN A 56 -0.41 5.95 8.97
C ASN A 56 -0.78 4.49 9.26
N ILE A 57 -0.08 3.55 8.62
CA ILE A 57 -0.10 2.15 9.02
C ILE A 57 1.18 1.85 9.81
N ASN A 58 1.32 0.64 10.37
CA ASN A 58 2.54 0.27 11.08
C ASN A 58 3.57 -0.34 10.12
N PHE A 59 3.79 0.30 8.95
CA PHE A 59 4.76 -0.19 7.96
C PHE A 59 6.18 0.19 8.36
N ARG A 60 7.08 -0.80 8.41
CA ARG A 60 8.43 -0.64 8.99
C ARG A 60 9.58 -0.94 8.05
N SER A 61 9.40 -1.86 7.11
CA SER A 61 10.49 -2.32 6.26
C SER A 61 9.97 -2.79 4.91
N PHE A 62 10.76 -2.57 3.85
CA PHE A 62 10.52 -3.13 2.53
C PHE A 62 10.94 -4.61 2.42
N GLU A 63 11.57 -5.17 3.45
CA GLU A 63 11.89 -6.59 3.50
C GLU A 63 10.61 -7.43 3.53
N ASN A 64 10.47 -8.35 2.58
CA ASN A 64 9.33 -9.28 2.46
C ASN A 64 7.96 -8.65 2.13
N VAL A 65 7.93 -7.49 1.46
CA VAL A 65 6.67 -6.87 1.02
C VAL A 65 6.14 -7.52 -0.26
N ASN A 66 5.33 -8.56 -0.09
CA ASN A 66 4.70 -9.27 -1.21
C ASN A 66 3.57 -8.48 -1.89
N LEU A 67 3.01 -7.48 -1.20
CA LEU A 67 1.91 -6.65 -1.70
C LEU A 67 2.19 -6.07 -3.09
N PHE A 68 3.41 -5.56 -3.30
CA PHE A 68 3.78 -4.84 -4.52
C PHE A 68 3.87 -5.73 -5.75
N HIS A 69 4.08 -7.04 -5.59
CA HIS A 69 4.05 -8.00 -6.69
C HIS A 69 2.65 -8.14 -7.32
N ASN A 70 1.59 -7.83 -6.56
CA ASN A 70 0.21 -8.03 -7.02
C ASN A 70 -0.47 -6.75 -7.54
N ILE A 71 0.13 -5.57 -7.34
CA ILE A 71 -0.44 -4.28 -7.75
C ILE A 71 0.31 -3.62 -8.92
N THR A 72 0.54 -4.41 -9.98
CA THR A 72 1.39 -4.06 -11.13
C THR A 72 0.93 -2.84 -11.94
N THR A 73 -0.35 -2.46 -11.87
CA THR A 73 -0.93 -1.30 -12.58
C THR A 73 -0.97 -0.02 -11.78
N ASN A 74 -0.50 -0.03 -10.53
CA ASN A 74 -0.58 1.11 -9.64
C ASN A 74 0.22 2.30 -10.18
N ARG A 75 -0.37 3.50 -10.10
CA ARG A 75 0.22 4.76 -10.58
C ARG A 75 0.61 5.68 -9.43
N ILE A 76 -0.12 5.60 -8.33
CA ILE A 76 0.01 6.47 -7.17
C ILE A 76 0.03 5.60 -5.92
N LEU A 77 1.16 5.66 -5.21
CA LEU A 77 1.38 4.97 -3.95
C LEU A 77 1.72 6.01 -2.87
N ILE A 78 0.91 6.05 -1.82
CA ILE A 78 1.13 6.91 -0.66
C ILE A 78 1.52 6.03 0.53
N LEU A 79 2.69 6.27 1.12
CA LEU A 79 3.22 5.55 2.29
C LEU A 79 3.59 6.52 3.42
N ASN A 80 2.86 7.63 3.53
CA ASN A 80 3.20 8.69 4.47
C ASN A 80 3.00 8.25 5.93
N ASN A 81 3.76 8.86 6.84
CA ASN A 81 3.64 8.69 8.29
C ASN A 81 3.70 7.23 8.73
N ASN A 82 4.58 6.47 8.08
CA ASN A 82 4.91 5.10 8.47
C ASN A 82 6.20 5.09 9.29
N HIS A 83 6.52 3.94 9.89
CA HIS A 83 7.71 3.73 10.72
C HIS A 83 8.86 3.11 9.91
N LEU A 84 9.00 3.52 8.65
CA LEU A 84 9.99 2.98 7.71
C LEU A 84 11.41 3.28 8.16
N ASP A 85 12.23 2.25 8.28
CA ASP A 85 13.68 2.41 8.40
C ASP A 85 14.29 2.69 7.01
N MET A 86 14.71 3.93 6.76
CA MET A 86 15.26 4.31 5.44
C MET A 86 16.65 3.74 5.16
N LYS A 87 17.33 3.14 6.15
CA LYS A 87 18.61 2.44 5.88
C LYS A 87 18.42 1.22 4.97
N ILE A 88 17.18 0.74 4.82
CA ILE A 88 16.82 -0.49 4.10
C ILE A 88 15.86 -0.18 2.92
N LEU A 89 16.03 0.97 2.27
CA LEU A 89 15.18 1.31 1.13
C LEU A 89 15.64 0.58 -0.13
N ASN A 90 15.05 -0.60 -0.39
CA ASN A 90 15.27 -1.37 -1.61
C ASN A 90 14.29 -0.95 -2.71
N TRP A 91 14.72 -0.09 -3.62
CA TRP A 91 13.89 0.38 -4.74
C TRP A 91 13.37 -0.73 -5.65
N ASN A 92 14.00 -1.91 -5.67
CA ASN A 92 13.55 -3.03 -6.51
C ASN A 92 12.17 -3.56 -6.11
N VAL A 93 11.70 -3.28 -4.89
CA VAL A 93 10.33 -3.65 -4.45
C VAL A 93 9.24 -2.98 -5.29
N PHE A 94 9.55 -1.87 -5.96
CA PHE A 94 8.63 -1.19 -6.88
C PHE A 94 8.80 -1.63 -8.34
N HIS A 95 9.74 -2.53 -8.65
CA HIS A 95 9.94 -3.04 -10.01
C HIS A 95 8.64 -3.58 -10.66
N PRO A 96 7.77 -4.33 -9.95
CA PRO A 96 6.51 -4.81 -10.53
C PRO A 96 5.56 -3.71 -11.03
N MET A 97 5.67 -2.49 -10.50
CA MET A 97 4.87 -1.33 -10.90
C MET A 97 5.67 -0.26 -11.66
N SER A 98 6.95 -0.50 -11.94
CA SER A 98 7.89 0.49 -12.53
C SER A 98 7.40 1.13 -13.83
N LYS A 99 6.63 0.41 -14.64
CA LYS A 99 6.05 0.92 -15.89
C LYS A 99 4.93 1.94 -15.68
N TYR A 100 4.23 1.89 -14.55
CA TYR A 100 3.00 2.63 -14.32
C TYR A 100 3.09 3.61 -13.14
N LEU A 101 3.97 3.38 -12.17
CA LEU A 101 4.14 4.23 -11.01
C LEU A 101 4.65 5.61 -11.43
N THR A 102 3.79 6.62 -11.30
CA THR A 102 4.09 8.02 -11.63
C THR A 102 4.26 8.89 -10.40
N TYR A 103 3.80 8.43 -9.22
CA TYR A 103 3.89 9.18 -7.98
C TYR A 103 4.09 8.26 -6.78
N LEU A 104 5.08 8.58 -5.95
CA LEU A 104 5.36 7.93 -4.69
C LEU A 104 5.52 9.00 -3.60
N SER A 105 4.77 8.86 -2.51
CA SER A 105 4.89 9.73 -1.33
C SER A 105 5.46 8.94 -0.15
N LEU A 106 6.55 9.47 0.43
CA LEU A 106 7.26 8.94 1.60
C LEU A 106 7.43 10.03 2.68
N LEU A 107 6.41 10.86 2.90
CA LEU A 107 6.49 11.96 3.87
C LEU A 107 6.33 11.45 5.30
N GLY A 108 6.93 12.17 6.26
CA GLY A 108 6.71 11.92 7.69
C GLY A 108 7.23 10.58 8.21
N LEU A 109 8.26 10.02 7.57
CA LEU A 109 8.89 8.78 8.04
C LEU A 109 9.62 9.04 9.37
N LEU A 110 9.27 8.27 10.40
CA LEU A 110 9.93 8.35 11.70
C LEU A 110 11.22 7.51 11.68
N HIS A 111 12.38 8.18 11.65
CA HIS A 111 13.66 7.54 11.88
C HIS A 111 13.85 7.25 13.37
N TYR A 112 13.96 5.96 13.74
CA TYR A 112 14.52 5.57 15.02
C TYR A 112 16.03 5.42 14.87
N TYR A 113 16.78 6.37 15.43
CA TYR A 113 18.20 6.18 15.71
C TYR A 113 18.30 5.29 16.96
N TYR A 114 18.55 4.00 16.76
CA TYR A 114 19.12 3.14 17.80
C TYR A 114 20.64 3.09 17.63
#